data_AF-A0A085JAG6-F1
#
_entry.id   AF-A0A085JAG6-F1
#
_cell.length_a   1.000
_cell.length_b   1.000
_cell.length_c   1.000
_cell.angle_alpha   90.00
_cell.angle_beta   90.00
_cell.angle_gamma   90.00
#
_symmetry.space_group_name_H-M   'P 1'
#
loop_
_entity.id
_entity.type
_entity.pdbx_description
1 polymer ?
#
loop_
_entity_poly.entity_id
_entity_poly.type
_entity_poly.pdbx_seq_one_letter_code
_entity_poly.pdbx_strand_id
1 'polypeptide(L)'
;MGLPLTDSLSKLSGYRQLSDTEYQVMILIGRGMTCQDISRALNRSEKTISAHYRNVSRKMGAANRAEFYRYAFFISRSGGDRKNTLFL
;
A
#
# COMPACT_ATOMS: atom_id res chain seq x y z
N MET A 1 15.74 -7.51 -28.67
CA MET A 1 16.50 -6.56 -27.83
C MET A 1 15.71 -6.31 -26.56
N GLY A 2 16.02 -7.03 -25.47
CA GLY A 2 15.41 -6.79 -24.16
C GLY A 2 15.97 -5.49 -23.59
N LEU A 3 15.09 -4.57 -23.19
CA LEU A 3 15.48 -3.24 -22.75
C LEU A 3 16.22 -3.30 -21.39
N PRO A 4 17.41 -2.68 -21.23
CA PRO A 4 18.19 -2.65 -19.98
C PRO A 4 17.52 -1.92 -18.80
N LEU A 5 16.28 -1.42 -18.98
CA LEU A 5 15.51 -0.73 -17.96
C LEU A 5 14.88 -1.69 -16.94
N THR A 6 14.60 -2.95 -17.30
CA THR A 6 13.90 -3.89 -16.41
C THR A 6 14.76 -4.31 -15.21
N ASP A 7 16.06 -4.48 -15.40
CA ASP A 7 17.00 -4.85 -14.33
C ASP A 7 17.24 -3.72 -13.32
N SER A 8 17.18 -2.47 -13.78
CA SER A 8 17.28 -1.32 -12.88
C SER A 8 16.00 -1.15 -12.06
N LEU A 9 14.83 -1.40 -12.64
CA LEU A 9 13.53 -1.36 -11.95
C LEU A 9 13.35 -2.52 -10.95
N SER A 10 13.87 -3.71 -11.26
CA SER A 10 13.84 -4.86 -10.35
C SER A 10 14.73 -4.61 -9.13
N LYS A 11 15.90 -3.99 -9.31
CA LYS A 11 16.79 -3.60 -8.20
C LYS A 11 16.16 -2.52 -7.30
N LEU A 12 15.39 -1.59 -7.87
CA LEU A 12 14.63 -0.58 -7.12
C LEU A 12 13.44 -1.17 -6.33
N SER A 13 12.93 -2.35 -6.72
CA SER A 13 11.83 -3.00 -5.98
C SER A 13 12.20 -3.35 -4.54
N GLY A 14 13.48 -3.66 -4.27
CA GLY A 14 14.00 -3.90 -2.93
C GLY A 14 14.02 -2.65 -2.03
N TYR A 15 13.92 -1.45 -2.62
CA TYR A 15 13.83 -0.18 -1.90
C TYR A 15 12.38 0.31 -1.73
N ARG A 16 11.37 -0.46 -2.15
CA ARG A 16 9.97 -0.07 -1.90
C ARG A 16 9.64 -0.24 -0.42
N GLN A 17 9.27 0.87 0.22
CA GLN A 17 8.84 0.90 1.62
C GLN A 17 7.65 -0.05 1.87
N LEU A 18 6.71 -0.10 0.92
CA LEU A 18 5.53 -0.97 0.98
C LEU A 18 5.64 -2.11 -0.04
N SER A 19 5.20 -3.31 0.36
CA SER A 19 4.95 -4.38 -0.60
C SER A 19 3.76 -4.03 -1.48
N ASP A 20 3.64 -4.69 -2.64
CA ASP A 20 2.52 -4.45 -3.55
C ASP A 20 1.17 -4.72 -2.85
N THR A 21 1.08 -5.75 -2.00
CA THR A 21 -0.13 -6.05 -1.22
C THR A 21 -0.41 -5.00 -0.14
N GLU A 22 0.61 -4.54 0.58
CA GLU A 22 0.46 -3.47 1.59
C GLU A 22 -0.03 -2.16 0.95
N TYR A 23 0.56 -1.79 -0.18
CA TYR A 23 0.14 -0.64 -0.96
C TYR A 23 -1.31 -0.81 -1.45
N GLN A 24 -1.66 -1.97 -1.99
CA GLN A 24 -3.02 -2.26 -2.45
C GLN A 24 -4.04 -2.14 -1.31
N VAL A 25 -3.75 -2.71 -0.13
CA VAL A 25 -4.63 -2.59 1.05
C VAL A 25 -4.79 -1.12 1.47
N MET A 26 -3.71 -0.34 1.50
CA MET A 26 -3.78 1.08 1.83
C MET A 26 -4.65 1.87 0.84
N ILE A 27 -4.51 1.63 -0.47
CA ILE A 27 -5.33 2.32 -1.49
C ILE A 27 -6.81 1.99 -1.33
N LEU A 28 -7.17 0.72 -1.11
CA LEU A 28 -8.56 0.31 -0.94
C LEU A 28 -9.17 0.90 0.35
N ILE A 29 -8.39 0.98 1.44
CA ILE A 29 -8.82 1.67 2.65
C ILE A 29 -9.03 3.17 2.38
N GLY A 30 -8.14 3.81 1.63
CA GLY A 30 -8.29 5.22 1.24
C GLY A 30 -9.55 5.50 0.43
N ARG A 31 -10.04 4.50 -0.31
CA ARG A 31 -11.32 4.52 -1.04
C ARG A 31 -12.54 4.22 -0.16
N GLY A 32 -12.35 4.05 1.15
CA GLY A 32 -13.43 3.81 2.11
C GLY A 32 -13.78 2.33 2.31
N MET A 33 -13.00 1.39 1.78
CA MET A 33 -13.27 -0.05 1.98
C MET A 33 -12.83 -0.51 3.37
N THR A 34 -13.63 -1.40 3.98
CA THR A 34 -13.28 -2.04 5.25
C THR A 34 -12.35 -3.24 5.03
N CYS A 35 -11.70 -3.74 6.09
CA CYS A 35 -10.93 -4.99 6.00
C CYS A 35 -11.76 -6.18 5.50
N GLN A 36 -13.05 -6.19 5.81
CA GLN A 36 -13.99 -7.20 5.33
C GLN A 36 -14.32 -7.04 3.85
N ASP A 37 -14.49 -5.82 3.35
CA ASP A 37 -14.72 -5.61 1.92
C ASP A 37 -13.48 -6.00 1.10
N ILE A 38 -12.30 -5.67 1.62
CA ILE A 38 -11.01 -5.99 1.00
C ILE A 38 -10.76 -7.50 1.04
N SER A 39 -11.15 -8.20 2.11
CA SER A 39 -11.01 -9.66 2.22
C SER A 39 -11.78 -10.37 1.11
N ARG A 40 -13.02 -9.93 0.86
CA ARG A 40 -13.87 -10.40 -0.24
C ARG A 40 -13.27 -10.03 -1.60
N ALA A 41 -12.85 -8.78 -1.77
CA ALA A 41 -12.30 -8.29 -3.05
C ALA A 41 -10.99 -8.99 -3.46
N LEU A 42 -10.14 -9.36 -2.50
CA LEU A 42 -8.85 -10.01 -2.74
C LEU A 42 -8.87 -11.53 -2.57
N ASN A 43 -10.02 -12.12 -2.22
CA ASN A 43 -10.17 -13.53 -1.88
C ASN A 43 -9.12 -14.00 -0.85
N ARG A 44 -9.09 -13.31 0.29
CA ARG A 44 -8.18 -13.55 1.42
C ARG A 44 -8.94 -13.48 2.73
N SER A 45 -8.42 -14.09 3.79
CA SER A 45 -9.04 -13.98 5.12
C SER A 45 -8.96 -12.55 5.66
N GLU A 46 -9.98 -12.13 6.43
CA GLU A 46 -9.95 -10.84 7.14
C GLU A 46 -8.74 -10.71 8.07
N LYS A 47 -8.27 -11.82 8.64
CA LYS A 47 -7.05 -11.88 9.46
C LYS A 47 -5.81 -11.51 8.64
N THR A 48 -5.69 -12.03 7.43
CA THR A 48 -4.59 -11.70 6.50
C THR A 48 -4.63 -10.22 6.11
N ILE A 49 -5.80 -9.69 5.75
CA ILE A 49 -5.95 -8.26 5.42
C ILE A 49 -5.61 -7.37 6.63
N SER A 50 -6.04 -7.75 7.83
CA SER A 50 -5.73 -7.02 9.06
C SER A 50 -4.22 -7.01 9.36
N ALA A 51 -3.51 -8.10 9.07
CA ALA A 51 -2.06 -8.16 9.19
C ALA A 51 -1.37 -7.21 8.19
N HIS A 52 -1.81 -7.20 6.93
CA HIS A 52 -1.32 -6.25 5.94
C HIS A 52 -1.59 -4.80 6.34
N TYR A 53 -2.81 -4.49 6.79
CA TYR A 53 -3.19 -3.18 7.34
C TYR A 53 -2.25 -2.73 8.46
N ARG A 54 -1.97 -3.62 9.43
CA ARG A 54 -1.07 -3.31 10.55
C ARG A 54 0.36 -3.02 10.06
N ASN A 55 0.85 -3.81 9.10
CA ASN A 55 2.19 -3.63 8.57
C ASN A 55 2.31 -2.33 7.77
N VAL A 56 1.34 -2.01 6.90
CA VAL A 56 1.36 -0.75 6.15
C VAL A 56 1.19 0.45 7.08
N SER A 57 0.34 0.37 8.10
CA SER A 57 0.20 1.46 9.09
C SER A 57 1.51 1.74 9.84
N ARG A 58 2.25 0.68 10.21
CA ARG A 58 3.56 0.82 10.85
C ARG A 58 4.61 1.39 9.90
N LYS A 59 4.65 0.90 8.66
CA LYS A 59 5.61 1.34 7.63
C LYS A 59 5.40 2.79 7.19
N MET A 60 4.15 3.26 7.21
CA MET A 60 3.79 4.65 6.95
C MET A 60 4.01 5.58 8.16
N GLY A 61 4.49 5.06 9.29
CA GLY A 61 4.75 5.87 10.49
C GLY A 61 3.50 6.46 11.14
N ALA A 62 2.31 5.97 10.84
CA ALA A 62 1.08 6.51 11.39
C ALA A 62 0.99 6.22 12.89
N ALA A 63 0.91 7.27 13.72
CA ALA A 63 0.82 7.19 15.17
C ALA A 63 -0.51 6.60 15.63
N ASN A 64 -1.56 6.73 14.82
CA ASN A 64 -2.87 6.14 15.12
C ASN A 64 -3.68 5.84 13.85
N ARG A 65 -4.83 5.19 14.04
CA ARG A 65 -5.74 4.81 12.95
C ARG A 65 -6.19 6.01 12.14
N ALA A 66 -6.60 7.10 12.78
CA ALA A 66 -7.13 8.28 12.09
C ALA A 66 -6.07 8.93 11.19
N GLU A 67 -4.82 8.99 11.65
CA GLU A 67 -3.71 9.47 10.84
C GLU A 67 -3.46 8.58 9.62
N PHE A 68 -3.46 7.25 9.80
CA PHE A 68 -3.38 6.32 8.69
C PHE A 68 -4.50 6.52 7.66
N TYR A 69 -5.75 6.66 8.11
CA TYR A 69 -6.89 6.90 7.21
C TYR A 69 -6.72 8.21 6.43
N ARG A 70 -6.19 9.28 7.05
CA ARG A 70 -5.87 10.52 6.34
C ARG A 70 -4.82 10.31 5.25
N TYR A 71 -3.73 9.61 5.55
CA TYR A 71 -2.71 9.29 4.54
C TYR A 71 -3.29 8.46 3.40
N ALA A 72 -4.01 7.38 3.73
CA ALA A 72 -4.62 6.49 2.76
C ALA A 72 -5.60 7.25 1.86
N PHE A 73 -6.46 8.09 2.43
CA PHE A 73 -7.40 8.93 1.69
C PHE A 73 -6.67 9.87 0.73
N PHE A 74 -5.67 10.62 1.23
CA PHE A 74 -4.88 11.53 0.42
C PHE A 74 -4.20 10.81 -0.75
N ILE A 75 -3.48 9.71 -0.48
CA ILE A 75 -2.78 8.93 -1.51
C ILE A 75 -3.76 8.34 -2.54
N SER A 76 -4.92 7.85 -2.09
CA SER A 76 -5.92 7.25 -2.99
C SER A 76 -6.55 8.25 -3.97
N ARG A 77 -6.59 9.54 -3.61
CA ARG A 77 -7.08 10.63 -4.46
C ARG A 77 -6.00 11.23 -5.36
N SER A 78 -4.76 11.22 -4.91
CA SER A 78 -3.61 11.79 -5.63
C SER A 78 -3.10 10.90 -6.77
N GLY A 79 -4.00 10.18 -7.45
CA GLY A 79 -3.69 9.18 -8.48
C GLY A 79 -2.67 9.67 -9.51
N GLY A 80 -1.43 9.22 -9.35
CA GLY A 80 -0.32 9.45 -10.27
C GLY A 80 0.79 8.44 -10.00
N ASP A 81 0.61 7.21 -10.51
CA ASP A 81 1.56 6.15 -10.87
C ASP A 81 3.01 6.15 -10.31
N ARG A 82 3.25 6.57 -9.07
CA ARG A 82 4.57 6.46 -8.42
C ARG A 82 4.44 5.72 -7.10
N LYS A 83 4.75 4.43 -7.18
CA LYS A 83 4.99 3.50 -6.05
C LYS A 83 6.20 3.91 -5.17
N ASN A 84 6.51 5.19 -5.07
CA ASN A 84 7.66 5.71 -4.34
C ASN A 84 7.18 6.79 -3.37
N THR A 85 6.46 6.36 -2.35
CA THR A 85 6.10 7.23 -1.23
C THR A 85 7.31 7.26 -0.28
N LEU A 86 8.34 8.03 -0.64
CA LEU A 86 9.38 8.44 0.31
C LEU A 86 8.79 9.59 1.13
N PHE A 87 8.16 9.27 2.26
CA PHE A 87 8.11 10.22 3.36
C PHE A 87 9.46 10.11 4.07
N LEU A 88 10.35 11.07 3.78
CA LEU A 88 11.55 11.34 4.58
C LEU A 88 11.15 11.83 5.96
#